data_AF-A0A4R0QKW6-F1
#
_entry.id   AF-A0A4R0QKW6-F1
#
_cell.length_a   1.000
_cell.length_b   1.000
_cell.length_c   1.000
_cell.angle_alpha   90.00
_cell.angle_beta   90.00
_cell.angle_gamma   90.00
#
_symmetry.space_group_name_H-M   'P 1'
#
loop_
_entity.id
_entity.type
_entity.pdbx_description
1 polymer ?
#
loop_
_entity_poly.entity_id
_entity_poly.type
_entity_poly.pdbx_seq_one_letter_code
_entity_poly.pdbx_strand_id
1 'polypeptide(L)'
;MTPKAPLAACLVLTLALSSCSSTRRSFEREEVHRISPEEAYRLGKLKNTPYVIDGRIYVPMSYEQAAAYEEVGRASWYGRETLAKNNHQPTAYGEPFDPSEPSAAHKYLPLPSRVRVTNLENSRSIVVRVNDRGPFVDDRVIDLSAAAAKELGFYQQGTAKVKVEVLNR
;
A
#
# COMPACT_ATOMS: atom_id res chain seq x y z
N MET A 1 -81.00 -1.16 -47.48
CA MET A 1 -81.28 -0.07 -46.53
C MET A 1 -80.08 0.13 -45.60
N THR A 2 -79.89 1.35 -45.11
CA THR A 2 -79.02 1.71 -43.96
C THR A 2 -79.90 1.98 -42.72
N PRO A 3 -79.37 2.36 -41.54
CA PRO A 3 -77.99 2.30 -40.99
C PRO A 3 -77.93 1.16 -39.93
N LYS A 4 -77.14 1.08 -38.82
CA LYS A 4 -76.24 1.96 -38.04
C LYS A 4 -75.04 1.15 -37.48
N ALA A 5 -74.06 1.85 -36.91
CA ALA A 5 -72.99 1.31 -36.06
C ALA A 5 -73.33 1.49 -34.54
N PRO A 6 -72.45 1.17 -33.54
CA PRO A 6 -71.22 1.95 -33.33
C PRO A 6 -69.99 1.25 -32.66
N LEU A 7 -68.90 2.03 -32.62
CA LEU A 7 -67.88 2.14 -31.55
C LEU A 7 -66.69 1.16 -31.41
N ALA A 8 -65.48 1.77 -31.40
CA ALA A 8 -64.24 1.43 -30.67
C ALA A 8 -63.54 0.06 -30.93
N ALA A 9 -62.22 -0.08 -30.84
CA ALA A 9 -61.19 0.82 -30.29
C ALA A 9 -59.86 0.74 -31.06
N CYS A 10 -59.03 1.78 -31.00
CA CYS A 10 -57.65 1.73 -31.48
C CYS A 10 -56.74 1.01 -30.46
N LEU A 11 -56.12 -0.11 -30.84
CA LEU A 11 -55.05 -0.75 -30.06
C LEU A 11 -53.71 -0.63 -30.79
N VAL A 12 -53.00 0.48 -30.55
CA VAL A 12 -51.64 0.67 -31.05
C VAL A 12 -50.69 -0.10 -30.14
N LEU A 13 -50.31 -1.31 -30.54
CA LEU A 13 -49.39 -2.16 -29.79
C LEU A 13 -47.93 -1.71 -30.01
N THR A 14 -47.49 -0.70 -29.27
CA THR A 14 -46.08 -0.27 -29.25
C THR A 14 -45.21 -1.33 -28.59
N LEU A 15 -44.42 -2.06 -29.39
CA LEU A 15 -43.38 -2.95 -28.89
C LEU A 15 -42.32 -2.13 -28.13
N ALA A 16 -42.22 -2.35 -26.83
CA ALA A 16 -41.26 -1.66 -25.97
C ALA A 16 -39.83 -2.15 -26.24
N LEU A 17 -38.93 -1.25 -26.63
CA LEU A 17 -37.50 -1.52 -26.69
C LEU A 17 -36.92 -1.56 -25.27
N SER A 18 -36.55 -2.75 -24.80
CA SER A 18 -35.94 -2.96 -23.48
C SER A 18 -34.55 -2.31 -23.39
N SER A 19 -34.50 -1.07 -22.89
CA SER A 19 -33.24 -0.39 -22.60
C SER A 19 -32.60 -0.97 -21.33
N CYS A 20 -31.61 -1.85 -21.50
CA CYS A 20 -30.79 -2.36 -20.40
C CYS A 20 -29.80 -1.29 -19.91
N SER A 21 -30.31 -0.28 -19.22
CA SER A 21 -29.49 0.69 -18.49
C SER A 21 -28.72 -0.04 -17.38
N SER A 22 -27.43 -0.28 -17.61
CA SER A 22 -26.54 -0.80 -16.57
C SER A 22 -26.25 0.32 -15.57
N THR A 23 -27.13 0.49 -14.58
CA THR A 23 -26.94 1.40 -13.45
C THR A 23 -25.58 1.11 -12.83
N ARG A 24 -24.60 1.99 -13.07
CA ARG A 24 -23.37 2.04 -12.28
C ARG A 24 -23.81 2.40 -10.86
N ARG A 25 -23.99 1.38 -10.02
CA ARG A 25 -24.26 1.56 -8.60
C ARG A 25 -23.15 2.47 -8.08
N SER A 26 -23.54 3.68 -7.68
CA SER A 26 -22.63 4.60 -7.02
C SER A 26 -22.04 3.86 -5.83
N PHE A 27 -20.70 3.80 -5.77
CA PHE A 27 -20.02 3.38 -4.56
C PHE A 27 -20.29 4.48 -3.52
N GLU A 28 -21.42 4.34 -2.83
CA GLU A 28 -21.66 5.04 -1.57
C GLU A 28 -20.48 4.71 -0.67
N ARG A 29 -19.79 5.77 -0.24
CA ARG A 29 -18.61 5.66 0.58
C ARG A 29 -19.07 5.35 2.00
N GLU A 30 -19.44 4.10 2.24
CA GLU A 30 -19.55 3.58 3.62
C GLU A 30 -18.26 3.96 4.36
N GLU A 31 -18.43 4.52 5.55
CA GLU A 31 -17.30 4.90 6.38
C GLU A 31 -16.54 3.63 6.75
N VAL A 32 -15.39 3.43 6.12
CA VAL A 32 -14.54 2.26 6.38
C VAL A 32 -14.06 2.34 7.83
N HIS A 33 -14.81 1.68 8.72
CA HIS A 33 -14.49 1.55 10.13
C HIS A 33 -13.29 0.59 10.21
N ARG A 34 -12.10 1.16 10.06
CA ARG A 34 -10.86 0.43 9.83
C ARG A 34 -10.62 -0.54 11.00
N ILE A 35 -10.50 -1.83 10.67
CA ILE A 35 -9.82 -2.78 11.55
C ILE A 35 -8.47 -2.18 11.95
N SER A 36 -8.12 -2.25 13.24
CA SER A 36 -6.82 -1.73 13.67
C SER A 36 -5.71 -2.51 12.94
N PRO A 37 -4.54 -1.91 12.69
CA PRO A 37 -3.48 -2.62 11.98
C PRO A 37 -3.00 -3.91 12.72
N GLU A 38 -3.13 -3.95 14.05
CA GLU A 38 -2.88 -5.10 14.91
C GLU A 38 -4.00 -6.17 14.82
N GLU A 39 -5.23 -5.77 14.54
CA GLU A 39 -6.35 -6.67 14.23
C GLU A 39 -6.22 -7.21 12.80
N ALA A 40 -5.82 -6.39 11.83
CA ALA A 40 -5.50 -6.83 10.47
C ALA A 40 -4.35 -7.85 10.46
N TYR A 41 -3.36 -7.70 11.35
CA TYR A 41 -2.33 -8.71 11.60
C TYR A 41 -2.93 -10.01 12.13
N ARG A 42 -3.68 -9.97 13.24
CA ARG A 42 -4.30 -11.16 13.87
C ARG A 42 -5.27 -11.90 12.95
N LEU A 43 -5.96 -11.19 12.05
CA LEU A 43 -6.86 -11.75 11.05
C LEU A 43 -6.14 -12.24 9.77
N GLY A 44 -4.82 -12.15 9.68
CA GLY A 44 -4.05 -12.56 8.50
C GLY A 44 -4.30 -11.71 7.23
N LYS A 45 -4.86 -10.51 7.37
CA LYS A 45 -5.32 -9.65 6.25
C LYS A 45 -4.24 -8.72 5.69
N LEU A 46 -3.02 -8.76 6.23
CA LEU A 46 -1.89 -7.95 5.79
C LEU A 46 -1.18 -8.56 4.57
N LYS A 47 -0.51 -7.71 3.78
CA LYS A 47 0.32 -8.12 2.63
C LYS A 47 1.66 -8.74 3.05
N ASN A 48 1.59 -9.78 3.88
CA ASN A 48 2.67 -10.72 4.18
C ASN A 48 2.58 -11.99 3.30
N THR A 49 1.57 -12.07 2.43
CA THR A 49 1.52 -13.03 1.31
C THR A 49 2.64 -12.74 0.30
N PRO A 50 3.07 -13.76 -0.48
CA PRO A 50 3.89 -13.53 -1.67
C PRO A 50 3.25 -12.51 -2.63
N TYR A 51 4.09 -11.74 -3.32
CA TYR A 51 3.66 -10.71 -4.27
C TYR A 51 4.62 -10.63 -5.47
N VAL A 52 4.19 -9.96 -6.55
CA VAL A 52 4.96 -9.86 -7.81
C VAL A 52 5.18 -8.39 -8.16
N ILE A 53 6.40 -8.04 -8.53
CA ILE A 53 6.77 -6.75 -9.14
C ILE A 53 7.65 -7.05 -10.35
N ASP A 54 7.34 -6.48 -11.50
CA ASP A 54 8.10 -6.61 -12.75
C ASP A 54 8.50 -8.06 -13.11
N GLY A 55 7.57 -9.00 -12.89
CA GLY A 55 7.75 -10.43 -13.11
C GLY A 55 8.55 -11.18 -12.04
N ARG A 56 9.21 -10.48 -11.11
CA ARG A 56 9.93 -11.08 -9.98
C ARG A 56 8.97 -11.37 -8.83
N ILE A 57 9.03 -12.58 -8.28
CA ILE A 57 8.25 -13.01 -7.10
C ILE A 57 9.03 -12.66 -5.84
N TYR A 58 8.37 -11.99 -4.89
CA TYR A 58 8.87 -11.69 -3.55
C TYR A 58 8.07 -12.48 -2.52
N VAL A 59 8.76 -13.18 -1.62
CA VAL A 59 8.15 -13.96 -0.53
C VAL A 59 8.56 -13.31 0.80
N PRO A 60 7.63 -12.70 1.55
CA PRO A 60 7.93 -12.18 2.88
C PRO A 60 8.31 -13.28 3.87
N MET A 61 9.17 -12.94 4.82
CA MET A 61 9.59 -13.77 5.95
C MET A 61 8.45 -13.91 6.97
N SER A 62 8.44 -15.02 7.71
CA SER A 62 7.68 -15.10 8.95
C SER A 62 8.30 -14.21 10.04
N TYR A 63 7.53 -13.92 11.10
CA TYR A 63 8.07 -13.19 12.26
C TYR A 63 9.19 -13.94 12.97
N GLU A 64 9.13 -15.27 12.99
CA GLU A 64 10.18 -16.14 13.53
C GLU A 64 11.47 -16.05 12.70
N GLN A 65 11.37 -16.11 11.37
CA GLN A 65 12.51 -15.93 10.46
C GLN A 65 13.12 -14.52 10.56
N ALA A 66 12.30 -13.50 10.80
CA ALA A 66 12.74 -12.12 10.94
C ALA A 66 13.31 -11.78 12.34
N ALA A 67 13.11 -12.62 13.36
CA ALA A 67 13.44 -12.30 14.76
C ALA A 67 14.94 -12.09 15.04
N ALA A 68 15.81 -12.59 14.17
CA ALA A 68 17.26 -12.37 14.24
C ALA A 68 17.80 -11.64 12.99
N TYR A 69 16.94 -10.91 12.27
CA TYR A 69 17.33 -10.27 11.01
C TYR A 69 18.33 -9.12 11.23
N GLU A 70 19.48 -9.26 10.60
CA GLU A 70 20.51 -8.24 10.47
C GLU A 70 20.98 -8.18 9.00
N GLU A 71 21.04 -6.99 8.41
CA GLU A 71 21.58 -6.78 7.08
C GLU A 71 22.37 -5.47 6.99
N VAL A 72 23.45 -5.46 6.19
CA VAL A 72 24.22 -4.25 5.86
C VAL A 72 24.16 -4.01 4.37
N GLY A 73 23.68 -2.84 3.95
CA GLY A 73 23.51 -2.50 2.53
C GLY A 73 23.23 -1.03 2.29
N ARG A 74 22.75 -0.66 1.10
CA ARG A 74 22.38 0.73 0.78
C ARG A 74 20.93 1.01 1.17
N ALA A 75 20.73 2.09 1.93
CA ALA A 75 19.43 2.72 2.06
C ALA A 75 19.21 3.75 0.94
N SER A 76 17.96 4.00 0.59
CA SER A 76 17.55 5.27 -0.02
C SER A 76 16.37 5.88 0.74
N TRP A 77 15.79 6.97 0.22
CA TRP A 77 14.59 7.55 0.81
C TRP A 77 13.53 7.94 -0.23
N TYR A 78 12.29 8.04 0.24
CA TYR A 78 11.12 8.43 -0.54
C TYR A 78 10.30 9.51 0.19
N GLY A 79 9.74 10.45 -0.58
CA GLY A 79 9.09 11.65 -0.09
C GLY A 79 7.75 11.94 -0.75
N ARG A 80 7.34 13.23 -0.73
CA ARG A 80 6.03 13.70 -1.22
C ARG A 80 5.80 13.38 -2.69
N GLU A 81 6.85 13.28 -3.50
CA GLU A 81 6.79 12.87 -4.90
C GLU A 81 6.25 11.45 -5.09
N THR A 82 6.38 10.56 -4.10
CA THR A 82 5.83 9.20 -4.13
C THR A 82 4.31 9.19 -3.98
N LEU A 83 3.71 10.15 -3.25
CA LEU A 83 2.26 10.30 -3.18
C LEU A 83 1.65 10.61 -4.56
N ALA A 84 2.31 11.48 -5.33
CA ALA A 84 1.90 11.79 -6.70
C ALA A 84 2.10 10.58 -7.64
N LYS A 85 3.29 9.96 -7.63
CA LYS A 85 3.60 8.78 -8.47
C LYS A 85 2.64 7.61 -8.23
N ASN A 86 2.27 7.37 -6.98
CA ASN A 86 1.42 6.24 -6.58
C ASN A 86 -0.07 6.61 -6.48
N ASN A 87 -0.51 7.74 -7.06
CA ASN A 87 -1.92 8.19 -7.04
C ASN A 87 -2.56 8.22 -5.63
N HIS A 88 -1.79 8.57 -4.60
CA HIS A 88 -2.18 8.55 -3.18
C HIS A 88 -2.68 7.18 -2.66
N GLN A 89 -2.27 6.08 -3.29
CA GLN A 89 -2.49 4.74 -2.74
C GLN A 89 -1.84 4.60 -1.35
N PRO A 90 -2.45 3.85 -0.42
CA PRO A 90 -1.85 3.58 0.88
C PRO A 90 -0.62 2.67 0.72
N THR A 91 0.21 2.65 1.76
CA THR A 91 1.30 1.68 1.95
C THR A 91 0.79 0.24 1.88
N ALA A 92 1.68 -0.74 1.69
CA ALA A 92 1.32 -2.15 1.72
C ALA A 92 0.71 -2.62 3.07
N TYR A 93 0.92 -1.88 4.15
CA TYR A 93 0.27 -2.08 5.46
C TYR A 93 -1.16 -1.49 5.53
N GLY A 94 -1.57 -0.67 4.56
CA GLY A 94 -2.94 -0.15 4.41
C GLY A 94 -3.16 1.26 4.99
N GLU A 95 -2.13 1.88 5.57
CA GLU A 95 -2.17 3.25 6.08
C GLU A 95 -1.66 4.26 5.02
N PRO A 96 -2.14 5.53 5.04
CA PRO A 96 -1.57 6.59 4.22
C PRO A 96 -0.09 6.81 4.52
N PHE A 97 0.73 7.07 3.50
CA PHE A 97 2.12 7.45 3.69
C PHE A 97 2.24 8.93 4.08
N ASP A 98 2.95 9.21 5.18
CA ASP A 98 3.36 10.57 5.54
C ASP A 98 4.90 10.70 5.46
N PRO A 99 5.46 11.53 4.56
CA PRO A 99 6.90 11.75 4.46
C PRO A 99 7.47 12.58 5.62
N SER A 100 6.62 13.10 6.51
CA SER A 100 6.99 13.82 7.75
C SER A 100 7.28 12.88 8.91
N GLU A 101 6.81 11.62 8.85
CA GLU A 101 6.87 10.65 9.95
C GLU A 101 7.91 9.53 9.69
N PRO A 102 8.72 9.13 10.69
CA PRO A 102 9.69 8.04 10.54
C PRO A 102 9.08 6.67 10.19
N SER A 103 9.23 6.25 8.93
CA SER A 103 8.69 5.00 8.39
C SER A 103 9.61 4.40 7.32
N ALA A 104 9.35 3.14 6.91
CA ALA A 104 10.22 2.40 5.99
C ALA A 104 9.49 1.38 5.11
N ALA A 105 10.02 1.16 3.92
CA ALA A 105 9.67 0.08 3.01
C ALA A 105 10.75 -1.02 3.03
N HIS A 106 10.34 -2.30 3.07
CA HIS A 106 11.25 -3.44 2.99
C HIS A 106 10.68 -4.61 2.17
N LYS A 107 11.55 -5.26 1.39
CA LYS A 107 11.23 -6.40 0.50
C LYS A 107 10.63 -7.57 1.29
N TYR A 108 11.42 -8.12 2.23
CA TYR A 108 11.12 -9.42 2.84
C TYR A 108 10.62 -9.38 4.29
N LEU A 109 11.06 -8.45 5.16
CA LEU A 109 10.57 -8.33 6.53
C LEU A 109 9.03 -8.29 6.61
N PRO A 110 8.37 -8.98 7.56
CA PRO A 110 6.92 -8.95 7.69
C PRO A 110 6.43 -7.57 8.13
N LEU A 111 5.23 -7.18 7.69
CA LEU A 111 4.58 -5.92 8.05
C LEU A 111 3.57 -6.17 9.20
N PRO A 112 3.60 -5.37 10.29
CA PRO A 112 4.61 -4.37 10.59
C PRO A 112 5.88 -5.03 11.15
N SER A 113 7.05 -4.47 10.88
CA SER A 113 8.27 -4.75 11.64
C SER A 113 8.76 -3.48 12.33
N ARG A 114 9.47 -3.61 13.46
CA ARG A 114 10.26 -2.52 14.02
C ARG A 114 11.73 -2.83 13.75
N VAL A 115 12.45 -1.88 13.17
CA VAL A 115 13.89 -2.02 12.92
C VAL A 115 14.64 -0.85 13.51
N ARG A 116 15.83 -1.10 14.05
CA ARG A 116 16.86 -0.07 14.17
C ARG A 116 17.54 0.03 12.80
N VAL A 117 17.72 1.25 12.33
CA VAL A 117 18.56 1.55 11.16
C VAL A 117 19.68 2.44 11.64
N THR A 118 20.93 2.05 11.37
CA THR A 118 22.14 2.78 11.75
C THR A 118 22.89 3.18 10.50
N ASN A 119 23.11 4.48 10.28
CA ASN A 119 23.95 4.98 9.20
C ASN A 119 25.41 4.75 9.57
N LEU A 120 26.12 3.96 8.77
CA LEU A 120 27.51 3.55 9.04
C LEU A 120 28.54 4.63 8.66
N GLU A 121 28.12 5.71 8.00
CA GLU A 121 28.97 6.84 7.61
C GLU A 121 29.07 7.91 8.72
N ASN A 122 28.12 7.93 9.67
CA ASN A 122 28.06 8.93 10.74
C ASN A 122 27.62 8.39 12.12
N SER A 123 27.46 7.07 12.26
CA SER A 123 27.04 6.35 13.47
C SER A 123 25.68 6.77 14.07
N ARG A 124 24.86 7.56 13.37
CA ARG A 124 23.50 7.88 13.80
C ARG A 124 22.59 6.67 13.65
N SER A 125 21.65 6.49 14.56
CA SER A 125 20.62 5.45 14.44
C SER A 125 19.22 5.98 14.76
N ILE A 126 18.22 5.32 14.19
CA ILE A 126 16.79 5.59 14.37
C ILE A 126 16.05 4.25 14.51
N VAL A 127 14.92 4.24 15.21
CA VAL A 127 13.99 3.10 15.22
C VAL A 127 12.75 3.46 14.40
N VAL A 128 12.51 2.74 13.31
CA VAL A 128 11.37 2.96 12.40
C VAL A 128 10.44 1.76 12.34
N ARG A 129 9.18 2.02 11.98
CA ARG A 129 8.23 0.98 11.57
C ARG A 129 8.37 0.72 10.08
N VAL A 130 8.63 -0.54 9.72
CA VAL A 130 8.47 -1.03 8.36
C VAL A 130 6.98 -1.21 8.10
N ASN A 131 6.43 -0.47 7.14
CA ASN A 131 5.01 -0.45 6.79
C ASN A 131 4.75 -0.57 5.28
N ASP A 132 5.77 -0.62 4.43
CA ASP A 132 5.58 -0.70 2.98
C ASP A 132 6.50 -1.74 2.28
N ARG A 133 6.25 -1.98 0.99
CA ARG A 133 7.06 -2.87 0.13
C ARG A 133 7.94 -2.08 -0.83
N GLY A 134 9.15 -2.58 -1.01
CA GLY A 134 10.25 -1.93 -1.73
C GLY A 134 11.52 -2.00 -0.90
N PRO A 135 12.64 -1.38 -1.31
CA PRO A 135 12.93 -0.89 -2.66
C PRO A 135 12.69 -1.95 -3.73
N PHE A 136 12.41 -1.52 -4.97
CA PHE A 136 12.46 -2.39 -6.16
C PHE A 136 13.62 -2.06 -7.10
N VAL A 137 14.48 -1.13 -6.68
CA VAL A 137 15.81 -0.95 -7.26
C VAL A 137 16.73 -2.02 -6.65
N ASP A 138 17.58 -2.61 -7.50
CA ASP A 138 18.61 -3.54 -7.07
C ASP A 138 19.68 -2.84 -6.18
N ASP A 139 20.48 -3.64 -5.45
CA ASP A 139 21.48 -3.24 -4.43
C ASP A 139 20.99 -2.40 -3.23
N ARG A 140 19.70 -2.04 -3.16
CA ARG A 140 19.10 -1.39 -1.98
C ARG A 140 18.43 -2.41 -1.06
N VAL A 141 18.57 -2.21 0.25
CA VAL A 141 18.01 -3.10 1.30
C VAL A 141 16.75 -2.52 1.92
N ILE A 142 16.74 -1.21 2.18
CA ILE A 142 15.64 -0.51 2.83
C ILE A 142 15.45 0.87 2.17
N ASP A 143 14.20 1.31 2.04
CA ASP A 143 13.86 2.68 1.65
C ASP A 143 13.17 3.34 2.84
N LEU A 144 13.58 4.56 3.19
CA LEU A 144 13.10 5.28 4.37
C LEU A 144 12.25 6.50 4.01
N SER A 145 11.41 6.95 4.93
CA SER A 145 10.73 8.23 4.75
C SER A 145 11.72 9.40 4.75
N ALA A 146 11.34 10.49 4.08
CA ALA A 146 12.09 11.74 4.05
C ALA A 146 12.40 12.32 5.46
N ALA A 147 11.64 11.95 6.50
CA ALA A 147 11.93 12.29 7.88
C ALA A 147 13.10 11.45 8.46
N ALA A 148 12.99 10.12 8.40
CA ALA A 148 14.02 9.21 8.90
C ALA A 148 15.39 9.43 8.22
N ALA A 149 15.40 9.79 6.93
CA ALA A 149 16.61 10.14 6.19
C ALA A 149 17.26 11.46 6.64
N LYS A 150 16.51 12.40 7.23
CA LYS A 150 17.04 13.64 7.82
C LYS A 150 17.68 13.39 9.17
N GLU A 151 17.05 12.60 10.04
CA GLU A 151 17.62 12.21 11.34
C GLU A 151 18.93 11.44 11.14
N LEU A 152 18.93 10.41 10.28
CA LEU A 152 20.13 9.66 9.88
C LEU A 152 21.15 10.47 9.06
N GLY A 153 20.84 11.71 8.69
CA GLY A 153 21.79 12.66 8.08
C GLY A 153 22.23 12.32 6.66
N PHE A 154 21.41 11.60 5.87
CA PHE A 154 21.70 11.27 4.46
C PHE A 154 20.70 11.84 3.45
N TYR A 155 19.72 12.63 3.89
CA TYR A 155 18.66 13.20 3.04
C TYR A 155 19.20 13.93 1.78
N GLN A 156 20.25 14.75 1.92
CA GLN A 156 20.84 15.48 0.78
C GLN A 156 21.67 14.58 -0.15
N GLN A 157 22.26 13.51 0.40
CA GLN A 157 23.04 12.50 -0.30
C GLN A 157 22.16 11.49 -1.06
N GLY A 158 20.85 11.48 -0.78
CA GLY A 158 19.85 10.56 -1.37
C GLY A 158 19.94 9.11 -0.88
N THR A 159 21.14 8.65 -0.53
CA THR A 159 21.45 7.28 -0.12
C THR A 159 22.60 7.25 0.88
N ALA A 160 22.67 6.21 1.72
CA ALA A 160 23.79 5.93 2.61
C ALA A 160 23.98 4.42 2.79
N LYS A 161 25.16 3.99 3.26
CA LYS A 161 25.39 2.63 3.75
C LYS A 161 24.84 2.50 5.17
N VAL A 162 23.91 1.57 5.37
CA VAL A 162 23.24 1.35 6.66
C VAL A 162 23.43 -0.08 7.15
N LYS A 163 23.28 -0.26 8.46
CA LYS A 163 22.91 -1.52 9.10
C LYS A 163 21.41 -1.47 9.44
N VAL A 164 20.68 -2.55 9.16
CA VAL A 164 19.28 -2.76 9.55
C VAL A 164 19.23 -3.93 10.52
N GLU A 165 18.57 -3.75 11.66
CA GLU A 165 18.44 -4.75 12.73
C GLU A 165 16.96 -4.85 13.13
N VAL A 166 16.35 -6.04 13.11
CA VAL A 166 14.99 -6.21 13.68
C VAL A 166 15.02 -6.10 15.20
N LEU A 167 14.03 -5.41 15.75
CA LEU A 167 13.80 -5.30 17.18
C LEU A 167 12.64 -6.21 17.59
N ASN A 168 12.99 -7.31 18.27
CA ASN A 168 12.00 -8.14 18.95
C ASN A 168 11.23 -7.33 20.01
N ARG A 169 10.01 -7.77 20.28
CA ARG A 169 9.16 -7.28 21.37
C ARG A 169 9.29 -8.18 22.59
#